data_AF-A0A1H0BBJ1-F1
#
_entry.id   AF-A0A1H0BBJ1-F1
#
_cell.length_a   1.000
_cell.length_b   1.000
_cell.length_c   1.000
_cell.angle_alpha   90.00
_cell.angle_beta   90.00
_cell.angle_gamma   90.00
#
_symmetry.space_group_name_H-M   'P 1'
#
loop_
_entity.id
_entity.type
_entity.pdbx_description
1 polymer ?
#
loop_
_entity_poly.entity_id
_entity_poly.type
_entity_poly.pdbx_seq_one_letter_code
_entity_poly.pdbx_strand_id
1 'polypeptide(L)'
;MAEPSDDDLVLPPLPLATGGAVRVGGADRRVARVELVVSTEDGEELRIPLEHHHGGWWPPADRTARPPGVYAERVPPADHPHPEG
;
A
#
# COMPACT_ATOMS: atom_id res chain seq x y z
N MET A 1 -4.57 16.69 16.44
CA MET A 1 -3.90 15.74 15.55
C MET A 1 -4.72 14.46 15.66
N ALA A 2 -5.40 14.04 14.59
CA ALA A 2 -6.13 12.78 14.62
C ALA A 2 -5.09 11.65 14.55
N GLU A 3 -5.21 10.68 15.44
CA GLU A 3 -4.36 9.50 15.46
C GLU A 3 -4.75 8.62 14.26
N PRO A 4 -3.78 8.11 13.48
CA PRO A 4 -4.07 7.22 12.37
C PRO A 4 -4.77 5.96 12.88
N SER A 5 -5.89 5.60 12.27
CA SER A 5 -6.69 4.44 12.66
C SER A 5 -5.98 3.14 12.25
N ASP A 6 -6.25 2.04 12.94
CA ASP A 6 -5.77 0.70 12.53
C ASP A 6 -6.24 0.33 11.11
N ASP A 7 -7.38 0.89 10.70
CA ASP A 7 -8.01 0.72 9.39
C ASP A 7 -7.47 1.65 8.28
N ASP A 8 -6.42 2.45 8.55
CA ASP A 8 -5.84 3.30 7.53
C ASP A 8 -5.17 2.48 6.42
N LEU A 9 -5.44 2.85 5.15
CA LEU A 9 -4.78 2.22 4.00
C LEU A 9 -3.27 2.49 4.01
N VAL A 10 -2.48 1.46 4.28
CA VAL A 10 -1.01 1.47 4.15
C VAL A 10 -0.61 0.72 2.89
N LEU A 11 0.15 1.37 2.01
CA LEU A 11 0.66 0.76 0.79
C LEU A 11 1.96 0.01 1.06
N PRO A 12 2.17 -1.18 0.50
CA PRO A 12 3.41 -1.90 0.71
C PRO A 12 4.59 -1.15 0.07
N PRO A 13 5.82 -1.29 0.62
CA PRO A 13 7.02 -0.68 0.07
C PRO A 13 7.55 -1.48 -1.14
N LEU A 14 6.67 -1.81 -2.10
CA LEU A 14 6.96 -2.53 -3.34
C LEU A 14 6.30 -1.80 -4.52
N PRO A 15 6.79 -1.96 -5.78
CA PRO A 15 6.24 -1.21 -6.90
C PRO A 15 4.82 -1.68 -7.20
N LEU A 16 3.87 -0.74 -7.29
CA LEU A 16 2.49 -1.06 -7.62
C LEU A 16 2.26 -1.20 -9.13
N ALA A 17 3.12 -0.58 -9.94
CA ALA A 17 3.15 -0.77 -11.39
C ALA A 17 4.60 -0.76 -11.89
N THR A 18 4.85 -1.37 -13.05
CA THR A 18 6.19 -1.44 -13.66
C THR A 18 6.17 -0.98 -15.11
N GLY A 19 7.32 -0.51 -15.60
CA GLY A 19 7.49 -0.10 -16.99
C GLY A 19 7.27 1.40 -17.24
N GLY A 20 7.84 1.86 -18.35
CA GLY A 20 7.84 3.28 -18.75
C GLY A 20 6.99 3.59 -19.97
N ALA A 21 6.22 2.62 -20.49
CA ALA A 21 5.36 2.81 -21.65
C ALA A 21 4.08 1.95 -21.57
N VAL A 22 3.01 2.42 -22.20
CA VAL A 22 1.72 1.73 -22.37
C VAL A 22 1.26 1.84 -23.81
N ARG A 23 0.46 0.89 -24.29
CA ARG A 23 -0.07 0.91 -25.65
C ARG A 23 -1.42 1.62 -25.68
N VAL A 24 -1.50 2.74 -26.40
CA VAL A 24 -2.71 3.56 -26.52
C VAL A 24 -3.00 3.79 -28.00
N GLY A 25 -4.19 3.41 -28.45
CA GLY A 25 -4.57 3.52 -29.87
C GLY A 25 -3.63 2.75 -30.81
N GLY A 26 -3.07 1.63 -30.35
CA GLY A 26 -2.15 0.80 -31.13
C GLY A 26 -0.71 1.32 -31.23
N ALA A 27 -0.35 2.41 -30.54
CA ALA A 27 1.02 2.92 -30.48
C ALA A 27 1.55 2.93 -29.05
N ASP A 28 2.86 2.72 -28.88
CA ASP A 28 3.50 2.79 -27.57
C ASP A 28 3.68 4.26 -27.16
N ARG A 29 3.23 4.58 -25.95
CA ARG A 29 3.29 5.92 -25.35
C ARG A 29 4.05 5.86 -24.05
N ARG A 30 4.98 6.80 -23.84
CA ARG A 30 5.70 6.91 -22.56
C ARG A 30 4.73 7.27 -21.45
N VAL A 31 4.82 6.57 -20.33
CA VAL A 31 4.04 6.87 -19.14
C VAL A 31 4.63 8.12 -18.50
N ALA A 32 3.82 9.17 -18.39
CA ALA A 32 4.19 10.42 -17.73
C ALA A 32 3.85 10.42 -16.23
N ARG A 33 2.80 9.68 -15.84
CA ARG A 33 2.28 9.61 -14.47
C ARG A 33 1.50 8.32 -14.28
N VAL A 34 1.55 7.78 -13.06
CA VAL A 34 0.64 6.72 -12.58
C VAL A 34 0.04 7.20 -11.26
N GLU A 35 -1.26 6.94 -11.06
CA GLU A 35 -1.98 7.29 -9.84
C GLU A 35 -2.74 6.05 -9.35
N LEU A 36 -2.73 5.81 -8.04
CA LEU A 36 -3.68 4.92 -7.39
C LEU A 36 -4.91 5.74 -6.99
N VAL A 37 -6.09 5.29 -7.40
CA VAL A 37 -7.37 5.86 -7.00
C VAL A 37 -8.04 4.89 -6.05
N VAL A 38 -8.41 5.38 -4.86
CA VAL A 38 -9.16 4.62 -3.86
C VAL A 38 -10.52 5.28 -3.71
N SER A 39 -11.58 4.53 -3.99
CA SER A 39 -12.95 4.98 -3.82
C SER A 39 -13.52 4.44 -2.51
N THR A 40 -14.17 5.30 -1.72
CA THR A 40 -14.89 4.89 -0.51
C THR A 40 -16.33 4.50 -0.83
N GLU A 41 -17.00 3.83 0.10
CA GLU A 41 -18.41 3.43 -0.04
C GLU A 41 -19.35 4.63 -0.20
N ASP A 42 -19.01 5.77 0.43
CA ASP A 42 -19.74 7.03 0.32
C ASP A 42 -19.46 7.79 -1.00
N GLY A 43 -18.61 7.23 -1.86
CA GLY A 43 -18.28 7.77 -3.18
C GLY A 43 -17.17 8.81 -3.18
N GLU A 44 -16.43 8.98 -2.07
CA GLU A 44 -15.25 9.83 -2.06
C GLU A 44 -14.07 9.16 -2.77
N GLU A 45 -13.15 9.95 -3.33
CA GLU A 45 -11.95 9.46 -4.00
C GLU A 45 -10.68 10.04 -3.40
N LEU A 46 -9.77 9.16 -2.97
CA LEU A 46 -8.40 9.51 -2.65
C LEU A 46 -7.50 9.19 -3.85
N ARG A 47 -6.76 10.19 -4.34
CA ARG A 47 -5.77 10.04 -5.43
C ARG A 47 -4.36 10.09 -4.87
N ILE A 48 -3.58 9.04 -5.10
CA ILE A 48 -2.20 8.91 -4.64
C ILE A 48 -1.29 8.87 -5.87
N PRO A 49 -0.52 9.94 -6.17
CA PRO A 49 0.45 9.91 -7.27
C PRO A 49 1.60 8.99 -6.94
N LEU A 50 1.93 8.07 -7.86
CA LEU A 50 3.08 7.19 -7.71
C LEU A 50 4.34 7.86 -8.28
N GLU A 51 5.47 7.59 -7.63
CA GLU A 51 6.77 8.10 -8.02
C GLU A 51 7.55 7.05 -8.81
N HIS A 52 8.20 7.45 -9.90
CA HIS A 52 8.96 6.53 -10.73
C HIS A 52 10.39 6.36 -10.20
N HIS A 53 10.68 5.21 -9.62
CA HIS A 53 11.99 4.85 -9.05
C HIS A 53 12.36 3.43 -9.44
N HIS A 54 13.64 3.13 -9.63
CA HIS A 54 14.14 1.77 -9.90
C HIS A 54 13.41 1.01 -11.04
N GLY A 55 12.86 1.72 -12.03
CA GLY A 55 12.11 1.13 -13.16
C GLY A 55 10.66 0.74 -12.87
N GLY A 56 10.15 1.08 -11.68
CA GLY A 56 8.77 0.89 -11.25
C GLY A 56 8.13 2.16 -10.71
N TRP A 57 6.84 2.07 -10.39
CA TRP A 57 6.02 3.15 -9.83
C TRP A 57 5.67 2.80 -8.40
N TRP A 58 6.11 3.62 -7.47
CA TRP A 58 6.09 3.36 -6.05
C TRP A 58 5.18 4.36 -5.34
N PRO A 59 4.51 3.93 -4.26
CA PRO A 59 3.85 4.87 -3.37
C PRO A 59 4.87 5.87 -2.78
N PRO A 60 4.44 7.11 -2.50
CA PRO A 60 5.25 8.04 -1.71
C PRO A 60 5.58 7.46 -0.34
N ALA A 61 6.74 7.82 0.22
CA ALA A 61 7.25 7.24 1.47
C ALA A 61 6.27 7.36 2.65
N ASP A 62 5.52 8.46 2.75
CA ASP A 62 4.53 8.66 3.83
C ASP A 62 3.39 7.64 3.77
N ARG A 63 3.05 7.13 2.58
CA ARG A 63 2.02 6.10 2.37
C ARG A 63 2.51 4.68 2.62
N THR A 64 3.83 4.50 2.75
CA THR A 64 4.44 3.19 3.03
C THR A 64 4.78 2.99 4.50
N ALA A 65 4.95 4.08 5.26
CA ALA A 65 5.22 4.00 6.67
C ALA A 65 3.96 3.55 7.40
N ARG A 66 3.99 2.36 8.00
CA ARG A 66 2.96 1.97 8.97
C ARG A 66 3.06 2.93 10.16
N PRO A 67 1.95 3.50 10.67
CA PRO A 67 2.01 4.39 11.81
C PRO A 67 2.65 3.69 13.02
N PRO A 68 3.48 4.38 13.81
CA PRO A 68 4.09 3.81 15.00
C PRO A 68 3.00 3.53 16.05
N GLY A 69 2.74 2.26 16.35
CA GLY A 69 1.71 1.84 17.32
C GLY A 69 1.10 0.47 17.03
N VAL A 70 1.14 0.04 15.78
CA VAL A 70 0.57 -1.24 15.32
C VAL A 70 1.58 -2.38 15.41
N TYR A 71 2.05 -2.65 16.62
CA TYR A 71 2.47 -4.01 16.90
C TYR A 71 1.17 -4.80 16.99
N ALA A 72 0.84 -5.54 15.93
CA ALA A 72 -0.13 -6.62 16.05
C ALA A 72 0.21 -7.35 17.34
N GLU A 73 -0.74 -7.35 18.28
CA GLU A 73 -0.66 -8.12 19.51
C GLU A 73 -0.24 -9.52 19.07
N ARG A 74 1.03 -9.86 19.28
CA ARG A 74 1.47 -11.25 19.14
C ARG A 74 0.72 -11.94 20.25
N VAL A 75 -0.42 -12.55 19.92
CA VAL A 75 -1.06 -13.52 20.79
C VAL A 75 0.05 -14.51 21.13
N PRO A 76 0.58 -14.52 22.37
CA PRO A 76 1.58 -15.50 22.72
C PRO A 76 0.96 -16.88 22.46
N PRO A 77 1.71 -17.85 21.90
CA PRO A 77 1.16 -19.19 21.70
C PRO A 77 0.57 -19.63 23.04
N ALA A 78 -0.71 -19.98 23.04
CA ALA A 78 -1.37 -20.48 24.24
C ALA A 78 -0.49 -21.60 24.79
N ASP A 79 -0.10 -21.46 26.06
CA ASP A 79 0.60 -22.47 26.83
C ASP A 79 -0.33 -23.71 26.83
N HIS A 80 -0.10 -24.63 25.90
CA HIS A 80 -0.83 -25.87 25.82
C HIS A 80 -0.33 -26.73 26.97
N PRO A 81 -1.16 -27.07 27.98
CA PRO A 81 -0.72 -27.99 29.01
C PRO A 81 -0.39 -29.34 28.35
N HIS A 82 0.83 -29.83 28.61
CA HIS A 82 1.26 -31.17 28.22
C HIS A 82 0.29 -32.21 28.81
N PRO A 83 -0.19 -33.20 28.01
CA PRO A 83 -0.95 -34.29 28.59
C PRO A 83 -0.03 -35.12 29.48
N GLU A 84 -0.39 -35.23 30.76
CA GLU A 84 0.29 -36.09 31.73
C GLU A 84 0.21 -37.55 31.27
N GLY A 85 1.36 -38.22 31.22
CA GLY A 85 1.49 -39.65 31.00
C GLY A 85 1.68 -40.41 32.31
#